data_AF-A0A8B0STN9-F1
#
_entry.id   AF-A0A8B0STN9-F1
#
_cell.length_a   1.000
_cell.length_b   1.000
_cell.length_c   1.000
_cell.angle_alpha   90.00
_cell.angle_beta   90.00
_cell.angle_gamma   90.00
#
_symmetry.space_group_name_H-M   'P 1'
#
loop_
_entity.id
_entity.type
_entity.pdbx_description
1 polymer ?
#
loop_
_entity_poly.entity_id
_entity_poly.type
_entity_poly.pdbx_seq_one_letter_code
_entity_poly.pdbx_strand_id
1 'polypeptide(L)'
;MAWIRFWNVFKYISGDESHYYKITASLMPMLKRLSQTPMDILLSANDVENPERNIVNSHGLFNSGGVLYISLDGLSDPATARDLSQLITSDIAAEAGSRYNTASDLSTVPGVSIFIDEAHQAVNMQLINLLARGTRGQDRIVHLYADHF
;
A
#
# COMPACT_ATOMS: atom_id res chain seq x y z
N MET A 1 15.63 7.25 35.88
CA MET A 1 15.19 8.21 34.85
C MET A 1 16.32 8.34 33.83
N ALA A 2 16.40 7.38 32.88
CA ALA A 2 17.50 7.28 31.93
C ALA A 2 17.18 8.10 30.68
N TRP A 3 17.88 9.22 30.52
CA TRP A 3 17.82 10.04 29.31
C TRP A 3 18.53 9.29 28.19
N ILE A 4 17.78 8.79 27.20
CA ILE A 4 18.37 8.28 25.96
C ILE A 4 19.05 9.46 25.27
N ARG A 5 20.38 9.41 25.19
CA ARG A 5 21.20 10.43 24.52
C ARG A 5 20.93 10.38 23.02
N PHE A 6 20.59 11.53 22.43
CA PHE A 6 20.29 11.71 21.00
C PHE A 6 21.39 11.16 20.06
N TRP A 7 22.64 11.11 20.53
CA TRP A 7 23.77 10.49 19.83
C TRP A 7 23.56 8.99 19.50
N ASN A 8 22.81 8.24 20.32
CA ASN A 8 22.50 6.83 20.04
C ASN A 8 21.50 6.66 18.89
N VAL A 9 20.63 7.66 18.66
CA VAL A 9 19.68 7.67 17.54
C VAL A 9 20.42 7.95 16.23
N PHE A 10 21.37 8.90 16.24
CA PHE A 10 22.23 9.17 15.08
C PHE A 10 23.07 7.94 14.70
N LYS A 11 23.56 7.18 15.69
CA LYS A 11 24.32 5.94 15.45
C LYS A 11 23.47 4.82 14.81
N TYR A 12 22.17 4.76 15.08
CA TYR A 12 21.25 3.81 14.44
C TYR A 12 20.91 4.19 12.98
N ILE A 13 20.85 5.50 12.69
CA ILE A 13 20.56 6.02 11.34
C ILE A 13 21.81 6.01 10.45
N SER A 14 22.99 6.23 11.03
CA SER A 14 24.26 6.37 10.30
C SER A 14 25.09 5.09 10.27
N GLY A 15 24.71 4.08 11.04
CA GLY A 15 25.63 3.02 11.47
C GLY A 15 25.52 1.67 10.78
N ASP A 16 24.71 1.52 9.72
CA ASP A 16 24.66 0.22 9.08
C ASP A 16 24.45 0.34 7.57
N GLU A 17 25.57 0.39 6.83
CA GLU A 17 25.59 0.06 5.41
C GLU A 17 24.85 -1.26 5.16
N SER A 18 24.84 -2.22 6.11
CA SER A 18 24.06 -3.45 5.98
C SER A 18 22.55 -3.24 6.09
N HIS A 19 22.06 -2.20 6.79
CA HIS A 19 20.64 -1.87 6.87
C HIS A 19 20.16 -1.18 5.58
N TYR A 20 20.93 -0.22 5.07
CA TYR A 20 20.72 0.31 3.73
C TYR A 20 20.81 -0.81 2.68
N TYR A 21 21.77 -1.71 2.79
CA TYR A 21 21.90 -2.87 1.90
C TYR A 21 20.71 -3.82 2.02
N LYS A 22 20.15 -4.07 3.21
CA LYS A 22 18.95 -4.91 3.41
C LYS A 22 17.68 -4.26 2.83
N ILE A 23 17.52 -2.96 3.03
CA ILE A 23 16.42 -2.20 2.40
C ILE A 23 16.59 -2.24 0.88
N THR A 24 17.78 -1.95 0.38
CA THR A 24 18.07 -1.97 -1.07
C THR A 24 17.92 -3.38 -1.66
N ALA A 25 18.35 -4.42 -0.95
CA ALA A 25 18.28 -5.81 -1.39
C ALA A 25 16.84 -6.35 -1.47
N SER A 26 15.90 -5.80 -0.70
CA SER A 26 14.48 -6.18 -0.75
C SER A 26 13.66 -5.27 -1.67
N LEU A 27 13.96 -3.97 -1.68
CA LEU A 27 13.27 -2.97 -2.49
C LEU A 27 13.66 -3.03 -3.98
N MET A 28 14.94 -3.25 -4.30
CA MET A 28 15.42 -3.27 -5.70
C MET A 28 14.79 -4.39 -6.53
N PRO A 29 14.66 -5.64 -6.04
CA PRO A 29 13.94 -6.68 -6.79
C PRO A 29 12.48 -6.32 -7.05
N MET A 30 11.80 -5.71 -6.08
CA MET A 30 10.41 -5.25 -6.23
C MET A 30 10.30 -4.14 -7.27
N LEU A 31 11.11 -3.09 -7.14
CA LEU A 31 11.14 -1.98 -8.11
C LEU A 31 11.47 -2.49 -9.51
N LYS A 32 12.42 -3.41 -9.64
CA LYS A 32 12.76 -4.01 -10.94
C LYS A 32 11.57 -4.74 -11.57
N ARG A 33 10.80 -5.50 -10.79
CA ARG A 33 9.58 -6.17 -11.29
C ARG A 33 8.51 -5.16 -11.71
N LEU A 34 8.30 -4.10 -10.91
CA LEU A 34 7.31 -3.06 -11.21
C LEU A 34 7.72 -2.12 -12.36
N SER A 35 9.01 -2.10 -12.73
CA SER A 35 9.53 -1.34 -13.87
C SER A 35 9.69 -2.18 -15.14
N GLN A 36 9.23 -3.43 -15.15
CA GLN A 36 9.22 -4.27 -16.35
C GLN A 36 7.89 -4.13 -17.09
N THR A 37 7.93 -4.23 -18.42
CA THR A 37 6.74 -4.26 -19.26
C THR A 37 5.86 -5.48 -18.93
N PRO A 38 4.53 -5.33 -18.79
CA PRO A 38 3.72 -4.14 -19.06
C PRO A 38 3.52 -3.18 -17.87
N MET A 39 4.13 -3.46 -16.72
CA MET A 39 3.88 -2.74 -15.47
C MET A 39 4.42 -1.30 -15.48
N ASP A 40 5.52 -1.06 -16.18
CA ASP A 40 6.09 0.26 -16.44
C ASP A 40 5.06 1.23 -17.05
N ILE A 41 4.28 0.76 -18.02
CA ILE A 41 3.21 1.53 -18.66
C ILE A 41 2.01 1.62 -17.73
N LEU A 42 1.60 0.52 -17.10
CA LEU A 42 0.40 0.48 -16.24
C LEU A 42 0.52 1.38 -15.01
N LEU A 43 1.70 1.51 -14.41
CA LEU A 43 1.91 2.34 -13.22
C LEU A 43 2.31 3.79 -13.55
N SER A 44 2.63 4.08 -14.81
CA SER A 44 2.99 5.44 -15.22
C SER A 44 1.75 6.33 -15.31
N ALA A 45 1.83 7.49 -14.66
CA ALA A 45 0.76 8.49 -14.70
C ALA A 45 0.66 9.20 -16.06
N ASN A 46 1.77 9.35 -16.79
CA ASN A 46 1.76 9.95 -18.12
C ASN A 46 2.20 8.92 -19.15
N ASP A 47 1.22 8.34 -19.84
CA ASP A 47 1.49 7.51 -21.00
C ASP A 47 1.54 8.40 -22.24
N VAL A 48 2.74 8.57 -22.80
CA VAL A 48 2.95 9.39 -24.01
C VAL A 48 2.26 8.75 -25.22
N GLU A 49 2.12 7.42 -25.22
CA GLU A 49 1.48 6.68 -26.31
C GLU A 49 -0.05 6.69 -26.18
N ASN A 50 -0.58 6.89 -24.97
CA ASN A 50 -2.02 7.00 -24.72
C ASN A 50 -2.36 8.17 -23.77
N PRO A 51 -2.33 9.42 -24.28
CA PRO A 51 -2.56 10.61 -23.46
C PRO A 51 -3.99 10.76 -22.94
N GLU A 52 -4.96 10.05 -23.54
CA GLU A 52 -6.38 10.05 -23.16
C GLU A 52 -6.70 9.00 -22.08
N ARG A 53 -5.69 8.25 -21.60
CA ARG A 53 -5.87 7.24 -20.56
C ARG A 53 -6.40 7.90 -19.28
N ASN A 54 -7.49 7.35 -18.75
CA ASN A 54 -8.01 7.78 -17.46
C ASN A 54 -7.05 7.37 -16.33
N ILE A 55 -6.48 8.37 -15.65
CA ILE A 55 -5.55 8.16 -14.52
C ILE A 55 -6.35 8.18 -13.23
N VAL A 56 -6.28 7.07 -12.49
CA VAL A 56 -6.92 6.94 -11.18
C VAL A 56 -5.84 6.98 -10.11
N ASN A 57 -6.07 7.75 -9.06
CA ASN A 57 -5.24 7.74 -7.85
C ASN A 57 -6.12 7.49 -6.62
N SER A 58 -5.52 6.98 -5.54
CA SER A 58 -6.20 6.63 -4.30
C SER A 58 -6.90 7.83 -3.67
N HIS A 59 -6.23 8.97 -3.54
CA HIS A 59 -6.81 10.20 -2.99
C HIS A 59 -8.10 10.63 -3.72
N GLY A 60 -8.07 10.64 -5.05
CA GLY A 60 -9.21 10.95 -5.91
C GLY A 60 -10.33 9.95 -5.72
N LEU A 61 -10.03 8.65 -5.70
CA LEU A 61 -11.02 7.59 -5.50
C LEU A 61 -11.74 7.71 -4.15
N PHE A 62 -11.02 8.05 -3.08
CA PHE A 62 -11.59 8.26 -1.74
C PHE A 62 -12.54 9.47 -1.70
N ASN A 63 -12.29 10.51 -2.50
CA ASN A 63 -13.06 11.75 -2.52
C ASN A 63 -14.24 11.72 -3.51
N SER A 64 -14.05 11.16 -4.71
CA SER A 64 -15.12 11.11 -5.72
C SER A 64 -16.13 10.00 -5.44
N GLY A 65 -15.73 8.97 -4.67
CA GLY A 65 -16.47 7.72 -4.58
C GLY A 65 -16.29 6.91 -5.86
N GLY A 66 -16.20 5.59 -5.72
CA GLY A 66 -16.02 4.70 -6.85
C GLY A 66 -15.67 3.28 -6.42
N VAL A 67 -15.49 2.40 -7.40
CA VAL A 67 -15.07 1.02 -7.20
C VAL A 67 -13.79 0.81 -8.00
N LEU A 68 -12.72 0.44 -7.31
CA LEU A 68 -11.46 0.02 -7.92
C LEU A 68 -11.39 -1.50 -7.88
N TYR A 69 -11.51 -2.13 -9.05
CA TYR A 69 -11.34 -3.57 -9.22
C TYR A 69 -10.00 -3.84 -9.89
N ILE A 70 -9.22 -4.77 -9.31
CA ILE A 70 -7.89 -5.12 -9.79
C ILE A 70 -7.82 -6.65 -9.86
N SER A 71 -7.54 -7.17 -11.05
CA SER A 71 -7.23 -8.58 -11.26
C SER A 71 -5.72 -8.71 -11.40
N LEU A 72 -5.11 -9.32 -10.39
CA LEU A 72 -3.69 -9.66 -10.40
C LEU A 72 -3.61 -11.07 -10.96
N ASP A 73 -3.03 -11.26 -12.14
CA ASP A 73 -2.80 -12.58 -12.75
C ASP A 73 -1.74 -13.36 -11.94
N GLY A 74 -2.10 -13.73 -10.72
CA GLY A 74 -1.21 -14.28 -9.70
C GLY A 74 -0.78 -15.71 -9.97
N LEU A 75 -1.44 -16.40 -10.91
CA LEU A 75 -1.04 -17.73 -11.35
C LEU A 75 0.16 -17.68 -12.31
N SER A 76 0.22 -16.67 -13.17
CA SER A 76 1.31 -16.50 -14.15
C SER A 76 2.56 -15.89 -13.53
N ASP A 77 2.41 -14.89 -12.65
CA ASP A 77 3.53 -14.27 -11.93
C ASP A 77 3.15 -13.97 -10.46
N PRO A 78 3.29 -14.97 -9.57
CA PRO A 78 2.97 -14.82 -8.16
C PRO A 78 3.78 -13.73 -7.44
N ALA A 79 5.02 -13.47 -7.89
CA ALA A 79 5.90 -12.50 -7.24
C ALA A 79 5.48 -11.06 -7.58
N THR A 80 5.18 -10.79 -8.86
CA THR A 80 4.67 -9.48 -9.28
C THR A 80 3.27 -9.23 -8.73
N ALA A 81 2.40 -10.24 -8.70
CA ALA A 81 1.08 -10.12 -8.08
C ALA A 81 1.19 -9.78 -6.58
N ARG A 82 2.09 -10.43 -5.84
CA ARG A 82 2.37 -10.10 -4.43
C ARG A 82 2.80 -8.66 -4.26
N ASP A 83 3.83 -8.23 -5.00
CA ASP A 83 4.39 -6.90 -4.88
C ASP A 83 3.36 -5.82 -5.20
N LEU A 84 2.59 -6.01 -6.27
CA LEU A 84 1.56 -5.09 -6.69
C LEU A 84 0.42 -5.03 -5.65
N SER A 85 -0.01 -6.18 -5.13
CA SER A 85 -1.01 -6.25 -4.06
C SER A 85 -0.55 -5.52 -2.81
N GLN A 86 0.71 -5.69 -2.39
CA GLN A 86 1.27 -5.01 -1.23
C GLN A 86 1.44 -3.51 -1.45
N LEU A 87 1.82 -3.09 -2.66
CA LEU A 87 1.92 -1.68 -3.03
C LEU A 87 0.55 -0.99 -2.93
N ILE A 88 -0.46 -1.53 -3.61
CA ILE A 88 -1.82 -0.99 -3.63
C ILE A 88 -2.40 -0.94 -2.22
N THR A 89 -2.26 -2.04 -1.46
CA THR A 89 -2.80 -2.11 -0.10
C THR A 89 -2.10 -1.12 0.84
N SER A 90 -0.78 -0.92 0.67
CA SER A 90 -0.04 0.10 1.45
C SER A 90 -0.54 1.50 1.15
N ASP A 91 -0.77 1.82 -0.12
CA ASP A 91 -1.23 3.14 -0.55
C ASP A 91 -2.64 3.44 -0.03
N ILE A 92 -3.57 2.51 -0.22
CA ILE A 92 -4.93 2.61 0.33
C ILE A 92 -4.88 2.75 1.86
N ALA A 93 -4.01 2.00 2.54
CA ALA A 93 -3.88 2.07 3.99
C ALA A 93 -3.31 3.40 4.49
N ALA A 94 -2.34 3.96 3.75
CA ALA A 94 -1.77 5.28 4.04
C ALA A 94 -2.82 6.39 3.83
N GLU A 95 -3.58 6.33 2.73
CA GLU A 95 -4.63 7.30 2.42
C GLU A 95 -5.77 7.24 3.45
N ALA A 96 -6.25 6.04 3.79
CA ALA A 96 -7.24 5.85 4.85
C ALA A 96 -6.76 6.41 6.20
N GLY A 97 -5.51 6.13 6.59
CA GLY A 97 -4.92 6.64 7.82
C GLY A 97 -4.77 8.16 7.84
N SER A 98 -4.36 8.76 6.71
CA SER A 98 -4.27 10.21 6.53
C SER A 98 -5.63 10.89 6.67
N ARG A 99 -6.66 10.30 6.03
CA ARG A 99 -8.03 10.81 6.05
C ARG A 99 -8.63 10.76 7.46
N TYR A 100 -8.38 9.70 8.23
CA TYR A 100 -8.79 9.61 9.63
C TYR A 100 -8.19 10.72 10.49
N ASN A 101 -6.91 11.03 10.32
CA ASN A 101 -6.24 12.08 11.09
C ASN A 101 -6.72 13.50 10.74
N THR A 102 -7.25 13.70 9.53
CA THR A 102 -7.57 15.03 9.00
C THR A 102 -9.06 15.38 9.13
N ALA A 103 -9.93 14.37 9.25
CA ALA A 103 -11.37 14.57 9.37
C ALA A 103 -11.76 15.18 10.73
N SER A 104 -12.47 16.31 10.69
CA SER A 104 -13.03 16.97 11.88
C SER A 104 -14.28 16.26 12.42
N ASP A 105 -15.06 15.64 11.53
CA ASP A 105 -16.20 14.78 11.86
C ASP A 105 -16.18 13.53 10.97
N LEU A 106 -15.79 12.42 11.58
CA LEU A 106 -15.68 11.13 10.90
C LEU A 106 -17.06 10.61 10.43
N SER A 107 -18.18 11.05 11.03
CA SER A 107 -19.53 10.56 10.69
C SER A 107 -20.01 10.98 9.30
N THR A 108 -19.34 11.98 8.71
CA THR A 108 -19.62 12.49 7.36
C THR A 108 -18.72 11.86 6.29
N VAL A 109 -17.72 11.06 6.69
CA VAL A 109 -16.76 10.44 5.78
C VAL A 109 -17.33 9.12 5.25
N PRO A 110 -17.44 8.93 3.92
CA PRO A 110 -17.83 7.65 3.34
C PRO A 110 -16.87 6.54 3.75
N GLY A 111 -17.39 5.44 4.27
CA GLY A 111 -16.59 4.28 4.63
C GLY A 111 -15.97 3.62 3.39
N VAL A 112 -14.77 3.06 3.56
CA VAL A 112 -14.06 2.32 2.52
C VAL A 112 -14.04 0.85 2.87
N SER A 113 -14.48 0.02 1.92
CA SER A 113 -14.44 -1.43 2.02
C SER A 113 -13.38 -1.98 1.09
N ILE A 114 -12.52 -2.85 1.63
CA ILE A 114 -11.41 -3.47 0.89
C ILE A 114 -11.68 -4.97 0.86
N PHE A 115 -11.69 -5.56 -0.33
CA PHE A 115 -11.88 -7.00 -0.55
C PHE A 115 -10.62 -7.56 -1.18
N ILE A 116 -10.01 -8.54 -0.53
CA ILE A 116 -8.79 -9.18 -1.02
C ILE A 116 -9.02 -10.68 -1.01
N ASP A 117 -8.94 -11.32 -2.18
CA ASP A 117 -9.17 -12.76 -2.35
C ASP A 117 -7.98 -13.60 -1.88
N GLU A 118 -6.77 -13.09 -2.12
CA GLU A 118 -5.51 -13.72 -1.72
C GLU A 118 -4.79 -12.92 -0.64
N ALA A 119 -5.44 -12.79 0.52
CA ALA A 119 -4.94 -11.94 1.61
C ALA A 119 -3.51 -12.30 2.04
N HIS A 120 -3.12 -13.58 1.99
CA HIS A 120 -1.79 -14.02 2.37
C HIS A 120 -0.66 -13.42 1.50
N GLN A 121 -0.97 -13.02 0.27
CA GLN A 121 -0.05 -12.29 -0.62
C GLN A 121 -0.04 -10.79 -0.29
N ALA A 122 -1.23 -10.23 -0.02
CA ALA A 122 -1.43 -8.80 0.21
C ALA A 122 -1.01 -8.29 1.59
N VAL A 123 -0.90 -9.17 2.59
CA VAL A 123 -0.61 -8.80 3.97
C VAL A 123 0.76 -8.13 4.08
N ASN A 124 0.74 -6.89 4.57
CA ASN A 124 1.90 -6.12 4.96
C ASN A 124 1.62 -5.38 6.28
N MET A 125 2.64 -4.70 6.81
CA MET A 125 2.51 -4.01 8.10
C MET A 125 1.48 -2.87 8.06
N GLN A 126 1.32 -2.22 6.91
CA GLN A 126 0.37 -1.14 6.68
C GLN A 126 -1.08 -1.64 6.76
N LEU A 127 -1.38 -2.78 6.14
CA LEU A 127 -2.68 -3.45 6.23
C LEU A 127 -2.99 -3.86 7.68
N ILE A 128 -2.02 -4.45 8.38
CA ILE A 128 -2.17 -4.83 9.79
C ILE A 128 -2.49 -3.60 10.65
N ASN A 129 -1.76 -2.50 10.43
CA ASN A 129 -1.99 -1.25 11.14
C ASN A 129 -3.37 -0.65 10.82
N LEU A 130 -3.84 -0.78 9.58
CA LEU A 130 -5.17 -0.35 9.18
C LEU A 130 -6.24 -1.20 9.87
N LEU A 131 -6.11 -2.53 9.91
CA LEU A 131 -7.04 -3.42 10.62
C LEU A 131 -7.13 -3.09 12.11
N ALA A 132 -5.98 -2.83 12.74
CA ALA A 132 -5.91 -2.46 14.15
C ALA A 132 -6.62 -1.12 14.45
N ARG A 133 -6.66 -0.20 13.48
CA ARG A 133 -7.30 1.12 13.60
C ARG A 133 -8.77 1.09 13.20
N GLY A 134 -9.14 0.34 12.17
CA GLY A 134 -10.52 0.23 11.66
C GLY A 134 -11.50 -0.34 12.67
N THR A 135 -11.02 -1.08 13.67
CA THR A 135 -11.82 -1.55 14.81
C THR A 135 -12.31 -0.41 15.72
N ARG A 136 -11.72 0.79 15.64
CA ARG A 136 -11.99 1.91 16.56
C ARG A 136 -13.05 2.91 16.08
N GLY A 137 -13.58 2.74 14.88
CA GLY A 137 -14.74 3.51 14.41
C GLY A 137 -14.61 4.00 12.97
N GLN A 138 -15.62 3.64 12.18
CA GLN A 138 -16.03 4.22 10.90
C GLN A 138 -15.27 3.85 9.61
N ASP A 139 -14.12 3.16 9.68
CA ASP A 139 -13.64 2.38 8.52
C ASP A 139 -14.49 1.11 8.38
N ARG A 140 -15.54 1.20 7.56
CA ARG A 140 -16.45 0.09 7.31
C ARG A 140 -15.80 -0.96 6.40
N ILE A 141 -15.18 -1.90 7.11
CA ILE A 141 -15.01 -3.32 6.79
C ILE A 141 -13.92 -3.62 5.74
N VAL A 142 -12.77 -4.08 6.24
CA VAL A 142 -11.80 -4.83 5.44
C VAL A 142 -12.21 -6.30 5.46
N HIS A 143 -12.53 -6.84 4.29
CA HIS A 143 -12.82 -8.24 4.08
C HIS A 143 -11.60 -8.92 3.48
N LEU A 144 -10.94 -9.74 4.29
CA LEU A 144 -9.83 -10.57 3.84
C LEU A 144 -10.35 -11.98 3.61
N TYR A 145 -10.21 -12.45 2.39
CA TYR A 145 -10.36 -13.84 2.00
C TYR A 145 -8.96 -14.38 1.73
N ALA A 146 -8.75 -15.66 2.01
CA ALA A 146 -7.54 -16.36 1.65
C ALA A 146 -7.97 -17.76 1.23
N ASP A 147 -7.67 -18.14 0.00
CA ASP A 147 -7.95 -19.48 -0.46
C ASP A 147 -7.00 -20.48 0.24
N HIS A 148 -7.58 -21.59 0.69
CA HIS A 148 -6.84 -22.74 1.17
C HIS A 148 -6.58 -23.67 -0.01
N PHE A 149 -5.37 -23.64 -0.55
CA PHE A 149 -4.84 -24.72 -1.40
C PHE A 149 -4.00 -25.68 -0.56
#